data_AF-A0AAN2C005-F1
#
_entry.id   AF-A0AAN2C005-F1
#
_cell.length_a   1.000
_cell.length_b   1.000
_cell.length_c   1.000
_cell.angle_alpha   90.00
_cell.angle_beta   90.00
_cell.angle_gamma   90.00
#
_symmetry.space_group_name_H-M   'P 1'
#
loop_
_entity.id
_entity.type
_entity.pdbx_description
1 polymer ?
#
loop_
_entity_poly.entity_id
_entity_poly.type
_entity_poly.pdbx_seq_one_letter_code
_entity_poly.pdbx_strand_id
1 'polypeptide(L)'
;MYDFAGYRIGTICRNLQFFRHQIAISMESHIMEWKNEYSIGIQEIDDQHKLLLRSFTAIEESIRSDQGWSNTHYAILELNQLASMHFTFEEALMKMFGYPEAEAHKREHQRFFAEMGRIERHSLNKSAEVEMVQFLRSWLTSHILGSDRGYAGHIFSGAQVVRSAPAAAAVSGLKVLSDIL
;
A
#
# COMPACT_ATOMS: atom_id res chain seq x y z
N MET A 1 20.67 -10.66 -67.06
CA MET A 1 19.25 -11.00 -66.84
C MET A 1 19.18 -11.95 -65.65
N TYR A 2 19.32 -11.42 -64.44
CA TYR A 2 18.90 -12.06 -63.19
C TYR A 2 18.53 -10.91 -62.24
N ASP A 3 17.23 -10.79 -61.98
CA ASP A 3 16.60 -9.82 -61.11
C ASP A 3 16.59 -10.38 -59.68
N PHE A 4 17.17 -9.65 -58.74
CA PHE A 4 17.20 -10.00 -57.32
C PHE A 4 16.15 -9.12 -56.63
N ALA A 5 14.93 -9.66 -56.52
CA ALA A 5 13.82 -8.98 -55.87
C ALA A 5 14.20 -8.60 -54.42
N GLY A 6 14.11 -7.30 -54.15
CA GLY A 6 14.47 -6.69 -52.89
C GLY A 6 13.55 -7.08 -51.73
N TYR A 7 14.16 -7.33 -50.58
CA TYR A 7 13.52 -7.14 -49.29
C TYR A 7 14.41 -6.21 -48.47
N ARG A 8 14.05 -4.92 -48.45
CA ARG A 8 14.73 -3.92 -47.62
C ARG A 8 14.35 -4.15 -46.15
N ILE A 9 15.25 -4.78 -45.41
CA ILE A 9 15.27 -4.76 -43.94
C ILE A 9 15.59 -3.31 -43.54
N GLY A 10 14.56 -2.47 -43.38
CA GLY A 10 14.79 -1.03 -43.28
C GLY A 10 13.71 -0.20 -42.61
N THR A 11 12.75 -0.79 -41.89
CA THR A 11 11.68 0.00 -41.23
C THR A 11 11.12 -0.59 -39.94
N ILE A 12 11.93 -1.26 -39.10
CA ILE A 12 11.45 -1.71 -37.76
C ILE A 12 12.27 -1.15 -36.58
N CYS A 13 13.42 -0.51 -36.80
CA CYS A 13 14.24 -0.01 -35.68
C CYS A 13 14.00 1.46 -35.27
N ARG A 14 13.11 2.21 -35.93
CA ARG A 14 12.83 3.62 -35.56
C ARG A 14 11.61 3.82 -34.65
N ASN A 15 10.75 2.81 -34.49
CA ASN A 15 9.51 2.92 -33.71
C ASN A 15 9.65 2.53 -32.23
N LEU A 16 10.69 1.79 -31.83
CA LEU A 16 10.93 1.48 -30.42
C LEU A 16 11.37 2.72 -29.61
N GLN A 17 12.05 3.67 -30.25
CA GLN A 17 12.51 4.88 -29.56
C GLN A 17 11.41 5.94 -29.45
N PHE A 18 10.51 6.01 -30.45
CA PHE A 18 9.32 6.88 -30.42
C PHE A 18 8.22 6.37 -29.47
N PHE A 19 7.98 5.05 -29.39
CA PHE A 19 7.04 4.48 -28.41
C PHE A 19 7.54 4.63 -26.97
N ARG A 20 8.86 4.48 -26.75
CA ARG A 20 9.47 4.77 -25.45
C ARG A 20 9.33 6.24 -25.05
N HIS A 21 9.28 7.16 -26.01
CA HIS A 21 9.12 8.59 -25.75
C HIS A 21 7.65 8.98 -25.49
N GLN A 22 6.69 8.34 -26.17
CA GLN A 22 5.26 8.64 -25.94
C GLN A 22 4.76 8.14 -24.57
N ILE A 23 5.31 7.03 -24.05
CA ILE A 23 5.04 6.55 -22.68
C ILE A 23 5.76 7.43 -21.64
N ALA A 24 6.91 8.02 -21.98
CA ALA A 24 7.65 8.91 -21.10
C ALA A 24 6.99 10.30 -20.89
N ILE A 25 5.99 10.67 -21.70
CA ILE A 25 5.41 12.03 -21.72
C ILE A 25 4.16 12.21 -20.81
N SER A 26 3.75 11.23 -19.99
CA SER A 26 2.68 11.47 -18.99
C SER A 26 2.91 10.86 -17.60
N MET A 27 4.14 10.49 -17.26
CA MET A 27 4.56 10.35 -15.87
C MET A 27 5.33 11.62 -15.49
N GLU A 28 4.60 12.70 -15.27
CA GLU A 28 5.17 13.86 -14.58
C GLU A 28 5.62 13.37 -13.20
N SER A 29 6.93 13.48 -12.93
CA SER A 29 7.55 12.90 -11.74
C SER A 29 6.93 13.52 -10.50
N HIS A 30 6.15 12.73 -9.79
CA HIS A 30 5.70 13.15 -8.48
C HIS A 30 6.20 12.13 -7.48
N ILE A 31 7.47 12.25 -7.12
CA ILE A 31 7.98 11.69 -5.87
C ILE A 31 6.95 12.00 -4.77
N MET A 32 6.54 10.97 -4.03
CA MET A 32 5.61 11.09 -2.91
C MET A 32 6.36 11.71 -1.72
N GLU A 33 6.65 13.01 -1.81
CA GLU A 33 7.30 13.74 -0.74
C GLU A 33 6.34 13.95 0.44
N TRP A 34 6.87 13.84 1.66
CA TRP A 34 6.12 14.22 2.85
C TRP A 34 5.79 15.71 2.80
N LYS A 35 4.53 16.04 3.07
CA LYS A 35 4.04 17.41 3.22
C LYS A 35 3.42 17.55 4.61
N ASN A 36 3.53 18.74 5.19
CA ASN A 36 2.95 19.01 6.51
C ASN A 36 1.43 18.77 6.55
N GLU A 37 0.74 18.87 5.42
CA GLU A 37 -0.68 18.54 5.32
C GLU A 37 -0.99 17.06 5.59
N TYR A 38 -0.04 16.13 5.41
CA TYR A 38 -0.23 14.72 5.73
C TYR A 38 -0.10 14.40 7.23
N SER A 39 0.36 15.35 8.03
CA SER A 39 0.38 15.17 9.48
C SER A 39 -1.04 15.09 10.01
N ILE A 40 -1.31 14.07 10.82
CA ILE A 40 -2.55 13.96 11.59
C ILE A 40 -2.36 14.33 13.06
N GLY A 41 -1.13 14.72 13.46
CA GLY A 41 -0.80 15.16 14.81
C GLY A 41 -0.40 14.05 15.78
N ILE A 42 -0.35 12.79 15.32
CA ILE A 42 0.12 11.65 16.11
C ILE A 42 1.49 11.25 15.54
N GLN A 43 2.56 11.55 16.28
CA GLN A 43 3.95 11.43 15.79
C GLN A 43 4.27 10.03 15.26
N GLU A 44 3.87 8.98 15.99
CA GLU A 44 4.09 7.59 15.58
C GLU A 44 3.37 7.22 14.28
N ILE A 45 2.18 7.79 14.04
CA ILE A 45 1.44 7.59 12.79
C ILE A 45 2.10 8.38 11.65
N ASP A 46 2.45 9.63 11.90
CA ASP A 46 3.11 10.48 10.89
C ASP A 46 4.42 9.84 10.42
N ASP A 47 5.18 9.21 11.31
CA ASP A 47 6.42 8.50 10.95
C ASP A 47 6.16 7.22 10.15
N GLN A 48 5.07 6.51 10.44
CA GLN A 48 4.61 5.37 9.63
C GLN A 48 4.13 5.82 8.24
N HIS A 49 3.38 6.92 8.13
CA HIS A 49 2.98 7.51 6.85
C HIS A 49 4.20 7.90 6.00
N LYS A 50 5.23 8.50 6.60
CA LYS A 50 6.49 8.79 5.90
C LYS A 50 7.18 7.52 5.38
N LEU A 51 7.14 6.42 6.14
CA LEU A 51 7.67 5.13 5.68
C LEU A 51 6.90 4.61 4.47
N LEU A 52 5.56 4.66 4.51
CA LEU A 52 4.71 4.25 3.39
C LEU A 52 4.98 5.09 2.14
N LEU A 53 5.00 6.43 2.25
CA LEU A 53 5.30 7.34 1.14
C LEU A 53 6.68 7.06 0.49
N ARG A 54 7.70 6.75 1.31
CA ARG A 54 9.02 6.33 0.80
C ARG A 54 8.95 5.02 0.04
N SER A 55 8.21 4.03 0.56
CA SER A 55 8.03 2.74 -0.12
C SER A 55 7.30 2.89 -1.46
N PHE A 56 6.26 3.73 -1.52
CA PHE A 56 5.60 4.07 -2.80
C PHE A 56 6.54 4.73 -3.80
N THR A 57 7.37 5.67 -3.34
CA THR A 57 8.39 6.32 -4.18
C THR A 57 9.37 5.29 -4.75
N ALA A 58 9.83 4.34 -3.93
CA ALA A 58 10.75 3.29 -4.38
C ALA A 58 10.13 2.39 -5.47
N ILE A 59 8.83 2.06 -5.35
CA ILE A 59 8.10 1.31 -6.39
C ILE A 59 8.06 2.10 -7.70
N GLU A 60 7.70 3.39 -7.63
CA GLU A 60 7.65 4.28 -8.80
C GLU A 60 9.02 4.40 -9.48
N GLU A 61 10.09 4.57 -8.70
CA GLU A 61 11.47 4.63 -9.21
C GLU A 61 11.94 3.32 -9.85
N SER A 62 11.57 2.17 -9.27
CA SER A 62 11.90 0.84 -9.81
C SER A 62 11.25 0.63 -11.19
N ILE A 63 9.98 1.04 -11.34
CA ILE A 63 9.25 0.97 -12.61
C ILE A 63 9.86 1.95 -13.62
N ARG A 64 10.05 3.21 -13.23
CA ARG A 64 10.56 4.27 -14.11
C ARG A 64 11.96 4.00 -14.63
N SER A 65 12.83 3.48 -13.78
CA SER A 65 14.24 3.26 -14.10
C SER A 65 14.49 1.89 -14.73
N ASP A 66 13.42 1.12 -15.02
CA ASP A 66 13.48 -0.24 -15.57
C ASP A 66 14.45 -1.13 -14.79
N GLN A 67 14.39 -1.07 -13.45
CA GLN A 67 15.31 -1.82 -12.56
C GLN A 67 15.04 -3.34 -12.57
N GLY A 68 14.11 -3.80 -13.41
CA GLY A 68 13.69 -5.19 -13.52
C GLY A 68 12.50 -5.52 -12.63
N TRP A 69 11.67 -6.43 -13.13
CA TRP A 69 10.42 -6.86 -12.48
C TRP A 69 10.62 -7.37 -11.04
N SER A 70 11.76 -8.00 -10.74
CA SER A 70 12.05 -8.54 -9.40
C SER A 70 12.18 -7.44 -8.36
N ASN A 71 12.84 -6.33 -8.68
CA ASN A 71 13.00 -5.21 -7.75
C ASN A 71 11.66 -4.56 -7.46
N THR A 72 10.84 -4.35 -8.50
CA THR A 72 9.48 -3.84 -8.33
C THR A 72 8.62 -4.79 -7.49
N HIS A 73 8.72 -6.10 -7.72
CA HIS A 73 8.01 -7.11 -6.95
C HIS A 73 8.41 -7.08 -5.46
N TYR A 74 9.71 -7.04 -5.15
CA TYR A 74 10.17 -6.97 -3.76
C TYR A 74 9.74 -5.66 -3.07
N ALA A 75 9.76 -4.53 -3.77
CA ALA A 75 9.29 -3.26 -3.23
C ALA A 75 7.78 -3.29 -2.92
N ILE A 76 6.97 -3.96 -3.76
CA ILE A 76 5.54 -4.18 -3.51
C ILE A 76 5.31 -5.06 -2.28
N LEU A 77 6.10 -6.13 -2.10
CA LEU A 77 6.03 -6.97 -0.90
C LEU A 77 6.37 -6.20 0.37
N GLU A 78 7.41 -5.37 0.32
CA GLU A 78 7.81 -4.50 1.42
C GLU A 78 6.69 -3.51 1.78
N LEU A 79 6.09 -2.86 0.78
CA LEU A 79 4.94 -1.98 1.00
C LEU A 79 3.78 -2.71 1.68
N ASN A 80 3.45 -3.92 1.21
CA ASN A 80 2.36 -4.72 1.77
C ASN A 80 2.60 -5.02 3.26
N GLN A 81 3.85 -5.35 3.62
CA GLN A 81 4.24 -5.59 5.01
C GLN A 81 4.16 -4.31 5.86
N LEU A 82 4.66 -3.18 5.35
CA LEU A 82 4.60 -1.88 6.03
C LEU A 82 3.14 -1.46 6.28
N ALA A 83 2.29 -1.58 5.27
CA ALA A 83 0.85 -1.26 5.36
C ALA A 83 0.15 -2.16 6.39
N SER A 84 0.47 -3.46 6.43
CA SER A 84 -0.10 -4.39 7.42
C SER A 84 0.22 -3.99 8.85
N MET A 85 1.48 -3.62 9.12
CA MET A 85 1.88 -3.15 10.45
C MET A 85 1.20 -1.83 10.81
N HIS A 86 1.16 -0.89 9.87
CA HIS A 86 0.55 0.42 10.06
C HIS A 86 -0.95 0.33 10.36
N PHE A 87 -1.73 -0.34 9.50
CA PHE A 87 -3.17 -0.48 9.71
C PHE A 87 -3.52 -1.27 10.96
N THR A 88 -2.71 -2.26 11.34
CA THR A 88 -2.89 -2.98 12.61
C THR A 88 -2.74 -2.02 13.81
N PHE A 89 -1.77 -1.11 13.73
CA PHE A 89 -1.54 -0.10 14.76
C PHE A 89 -2.69 0.90 14.85
N GLU A 90 -3.18 1.40 13.71
CA GLU A 90 -4.35 2.29 13.66
C GLU A 90 -5.61 1.62 14.20
N GLU A 91 -5.89 0.39 13.77
CA GLU A 91 -7.04 -0.38 14.24
C GLU A 91 -7.00 -0.60 15.76
N ALA A 92 -5.80 -0.82 16.32
CA ALA A 92 -5.62 -0.91 17.75
C ALA A 92 -5.89 0.43 18.45
N LEU A 93 -5.41 1.55 17.91
CA LEU A 93 -5.69 2.90 18.43
C LEU A 93 -7.19 3.22 18.38
N MET A 94 -7.82 3.02 17.22
CA MET A 94 -9.26 3.23 17.02
C MET A 94 -10.08 2.42 18.02
N LYS A 95 -9.75 1.14 18.21
CA LYS A 95 -10.41 0.28 19.19
C LYS A 95 -10.19 0.77 20.61
N MET A 96 -8.97 1.15 20.96
CA MET A 96 -8.60 1.61 22.30
C MET A 96 -9.34 2.90 22.68
N PHE A 97 -9.57 3.81 21.73
CA PHE A 97 -10.28 5.07 21.96
C PHE A 97 -11.77 5.02 21.60
N GLY A 98 -12.30 3.86 21.21
CA GLY A 98 -13.71 3.68 20.88
C GLY A 98 -14.16 4.53 19.71
N TYR A 99 -13.35 4.62 18.65
CA TYR A 99 -13.67 5.39 17.46
C TYR A 99 -14.95 4.82 16.78
N PRO A 100 -16.03 5.62 16.63
CA PRO A 100 -17.32 5.12 16.14
C PRO A 100 -17.28 4.51 14.73
N GLU A 101 -16.37 5.00 13.88
CA GLU A 101 -16.25 4.56 12.48
C GLU A 101 -15.14 3.51 12.28
N ALA A 102 -14.60 2.92 13.34
CA ALA A 102 -13.49 1.95 13.27
C ALA A 102 -13.77 0.79 12.30
N GLU A 103 -14.99 0.27 12.29
CA GLU A 103 -15.38 -0.81 11.37
C GLU A 103 -15.47 -0.34 9.91
N ALA A 104 -15.82 0.93 9.67
CA ALA A 104 -15.81 1.50 8.32
C ALA A 104 -14.39 1.69 7.83
N HIS A 105 -13.52 2.27 8.65
CA HIS A 105 -12.10 2.46 8.38
C HIS A 105 -11.39 1.13 8.09
N LYS A 106 -11.64 0.10 8.91
CA LYS A 106 -11.11 -1.26 8.68
C LYS A 106 -11.53 -1.86 7.32
N ARG A 107 -12.74 -1.56 6.83
CA ARG A 107 -13.17 -2.01 5.50
C ARG A 107 -12.39 -1.30 4.38
N GLU A 108 -11.92 -0.08 4.59
CA GLU A 108 -11.03 0.61 3.64
C GLU A 108 -9.68 -0.11 3.55
N HIS A 109 -9.08 -0.48 4.69
CA HIS A 109 -7.86 -1.28 4.75
C HIS A 109 -8.01 -2.63 4.03
N GLN A 110 -9.14 -3.32 4.24
CA GLN A 110 -9.41 -4.59 3.56
C GLN A 110 -9.48 -4.43 2.03
N ARG A 111 -10.08 -3.33 1.55
CA ARG A 111 -10.12 -3.03 0.11
C ARG A 111 -8.74 -2.72 -0.43
N PHE A 112 -7.91 -2.00 0.32
CA PHE A 112 -6.51 -1.77 -0.02
C PHE A 112 -5.76 -3.09 -0.19
N PHE A 113 -5.86 -4.03 0.75
CA PHE A 113 -5.19 -5.32 0.63
C PHE A 113 -5.70 -6.19 -0.51
N ALA A 114 -7.00 -6.11 -0.82
CA ALA A 114 -7.55 -6.79 -2.00
C ALA A 114 -6.90 -6.28 -3.30
N GLU A 115 -6.69 -4.96 -3.41
CA GLU A 115 -6.01 -4.38 -4.57
C GLU A 115 -4.50 -4.67 -4.56
N MET A 116 -3.84 -4.61 -3.40
CA MET A 116 -2.43 -5.04 -3.27
C MET A 116 -2.21 -6.47 -3.71
N GLY A 117 -3.13 -7.39 -3.40
CA GLY A 117 -3.05 -8.76 -3.89
C GLY A 117 -3.17 -8.87 -5.41
N ARG A 118 -3.96 -8.01 -6.07
CA ARG A 118 -4.03 -7.94 -7.54
C ARG A 118 -2.72 -7.40 -8.12
N ILE A 119 -2.22 -6.33 -7.54
CA ILE A 119 -0.95 -5.66 -7.87
C ILE A 119 0.23 -6.63 -7.78
N GLU A 120 0.36 -7.34 -6.66
CA GLU A 120 1.43 -8.31 -6.43
C GLU A 120 1.44 -9.40 -7.50
N ARG A 121 0.27 -9.98 -7.83
CA ARG A 121 0.17 -10.98 -8.91
C ARG A 121 0.54 -10.41 -10.29
N HIS A 122 0.15 -9.19 -10.61
CA HIS A 122 0.51 -8.56 -11.88
C HIS A 122 2.01 -8.26 -11.98
N SER A 123 2.65 -7.91 -10.86
CA SER A 123 4.09 -7.63 -10.84
C SER A 123 4.94 -8.86 -11.24
N LEU A 124 4.46 -10.08 -11.00
CA LEU A 124 5.10 -11.33 -11.43
C LEU A 124 5.07 -11.53 -12.95
N ASN A 125 4.08 -10.96 -13.64
CA ASN A 125 3.90 -11.09 -15.09
C ASN A 125 4.66 -10.02 -15.89
N LYS A 126 5.57 -9.27 -15.25
CA LYS A 126 6.39 -8.19 -15.86
C LYS A 126 5.58 -7.03 -16.44
N SER A 127 4.35 -6.83 -15.98
CA SER A 127 3.45 -5.75 -16.39
C SER A 127 3.01 -4.93 -15.16
N ALA A 128 3.97 -4.50 -14.33
CA ALA A 128 3.68 -3.51 -13.30
C ALA A 128 3.40 -2.18 -14.00
N GLU A 129 2.13 -1.81 -14.09
CA GLU A 129 1.64 -0.71 -14.91
C GLU A 129 1.61 0.62 -14.15
N VAL A 130 1.68 1.73 -14.90
CA VAL A 130 1.55 3.09 -14.38
C VAL A 130 0.27 3.29 -13.58
N GLU A 131 -0.81 2.60 -13.97
CA GLU A 131 -2.12 2.65 -13.31
C GLU A 131 -2.06 2.17 -11.84
N MET A 132 -1.20 1.20 -11.54
CA MET A 132 -0.98 0.71 -10.18
C MET A 132 -0.40 1.80 -9.28
N VAL A 133 0.63 2.50 -9.75
CA VAL A 133 1.27 3.59 -8.97
C VAL A 133 0.28 4.73 -8.72
N GLN A 134 -0.55 5.05 -9.72
CA GLN A 134 -1.58 6.08 -9.59
C GLN A 134 -2.67 5.70 -8.58
N PHE A 135 -3.14 4.45 -8.59
CA PHE A 135 -4.08 3.95 -7.58
C PHE A 135 -3.49 4.10 -6.18
N LEU A 136 -2.29 3.58 -5.98
CA LEU A 136 -1.60 3.53 -4.70
C LEU A 136 -1.38 4.93 -4.10
N ARG A 137 -0.94 5.88 -4.94
CA ARG A 137 -0.80 7.29 -4.58
C ARG A 137 -2.12 7.93 -4.18
N SER A 138 -3.14 7.76 -5.02
CA SER A 138 -4.43 8.41 -4.82
C SER A 138 -5.12 7.86 -3.57
N TRP A 139 -5.06 6.54 -3.37
CA TRP A 139 -5.62 5.90 -2.20
C TRP A 139 -4.96 6.39 -0.92
N LEU A 140 -3.62 6.34 -0.84
CA LEU A 140 -2.92 6.73 0.40
C LEU A 140 -3.16 8.20 0.75
N THR A 141 -3.02 9.11 -0.21
CA THR A 141 -3.19 10.55 0.08
C THR A 141 -4.63 10.88 0.48
N SER A 142 -5.63 10.25 -0.15
CA SER A 142 -7.03 10.40 0.24
C SER A 142 -7.33 9.81 1.61
N HIS A 143 -6.72 8.67 1.95
CA HIS A 143 -6.93 8.00 3.24
C HIS A 143 -6.36 8.83 4.40
N ILE A 144 -5.10 9.28 4.28
CA ILE A 144 -4.44 10.14 5.27
C ILE A 144 -5.21 11.45 5.47
N LEU A 145 -5.58 12.12 4.38
CA LEU A 145 -6.24 13.43 4.46
C LEU A 145 -7.71 13.36 4.84
N GLY A 146 -8.31 12.17 4.84
CA GLY A 146 -9.71 11.91 5.13
C GLY A 146 -9.88 11.06 6.38
N SER A 147 -9.82 9.74 6.21
CA SER A 147 -10.12 8.73 7.24
C SER A 147 -9.21 8.85 8.47
N ASP A 148 -7.89 9.00 8.28
CA ASP A 148 -6.94 8.99 9.40
C ASP A 148 -7.09 10.22 10.30
N ARG A 149 -7.39 11.37 9.69
CA ARG A 149 -7.76 12.58 10.42
C ARG A 149 -9.05 12.40 11.22
N GLY A 150 -9.97 11.55 10.79
CA GLY A 150 -11.21 11.25 11.49
C GLY A 150 -10.95 10.67 12.88
N TYR A 151 -10.16 9.59 12.97
CA TYR A 151 -9.85 8.98 14.26
C TYR A 151 -8.90 9.85 15.09
N ALA A 152 -7.94 10.55 14.46
CA ALA A 152 -7.07 11.49 15.18
C ALA A 152 -7.90 12.61 15.83
N GLY A 153 -8.85 13.20 15.08
CA GLY A 153 -9.78 14.20 15.60
C GLY A 153 -10.61 13.67 16.77
N HIS A 154 -11.09 12.42 16.70
CA HIS A 154 -11.77 11.76 17.82
C HIS A 154 -10.87 11.66 19.06
N ILE A 155 -9.61 11.25 18.91
CA ILE A 155 -8.64 11.20 20.02
C ILE A 155 -8.43 12.59 20.63
N PHE A 156 -8.18 13.61 19.80
CA PHE A 156 -7.95 14.99 20.26
C PHE A 156 -9.20 15.68 20.82
N SER A 157 -10.40 15.15 20.58
CA SER A 157 -11.63 15.63 21.21
C SER A 157 -11.73 15.29 22.71
N GLY A 158 -10.77 14.53 23.24
CA GLY A 158 -10.75 14.09 24.64
C GLY A 158 -11.30 12.69 24.85
N ALA A 159 -11.38 11.88 23.79
CA ALA A 159 -11.78 10.48 23.89
C ALA A 159 -10.94 9.74 24.93
N GLN A 160 -11.61 9.04 25.83
CA GLN A 160 -10.95 8.27 26.88
C GLN A 160 -10.69 6.85 26.40
N VAL A 161 -9.63 6.23 26.90
CA VAL A 161 -9.36 4.82 26.65
C VAL A 161 -10.55 3.99 27.12
N VAL A 162 -11.15 3.24 26.19
CA VAL A 162 -12.21 2.29 26.48
C VAL A 162 -11.61 1.17 27.32
N ARG A 163 -11.95 1.16 28.61
CA ARG A 163 -11.61 0.04 29.48
C ARG A 163 -12.40 -1.18 29.02
N SER A 164 -11.75 -2.11 28.33
CA SER A 164 -12.30 -3.44 28.16
C SER A 164 -12.48 -4.07 29.55
N ALA A 165 -13.68 -4.53 29.87
CA ALA A 165 -13.88 -5.39 31.03
C ALA A 165 -12.85 -6.55 30.97
N PRO A 166 -12.25 -6.97 32.09
CA PRO A 166 -11.33 -8.10 32.08
C PRO A 166 -12.07 -9.29 31.46
N ALA A 167 -11.47 -9.92 30.47
CA ALA A 167 -11.97 -11.17 29.92
C ALA A 167 -12.11 -12.14 31.11
N ALA A 168 -13.35 -12.43 31.51
CA ALA A 168 -13.60 -13.39 32.55
C ALA A 168 -12.92 -14.69 32.13
N ALA A 169 -11.93 -15.12 32.91
CA ALA A 169 -11.12 -16.27 32.63
C ALA A 169 -12.02 -17.50 32.44
N ALA A 170 -12.16 -17.94 31.20
CA ALA A 170 -12.68 -19.26 30.87
C ALA A 170 -11.60 -20.31 31.21
N VAL A 171 -11.30 -20.47 32.50
CA VAL A 171 -10.61 -21.66 33.02
C VAL A 171 -11.69 -22.59 33.56
N SER A 172 -12.41 -23.21 32.64
CA SER A 172 -13.31 -24.34 32.89
C SER A 172 -12.82 -25.47 31.99
N GLY A 173 -11.78 -26.18 32.44
CA GLY A 173 -11.18 -27.23 31.62
C GLY A 173 -9.99 -27.94 32.23
N LEU A 174 -9.93 -28.10 33.55
CA LEU A 174 -9.10 -29.14 34.17
C LEU A 174 -10.00 -30.02 35.04
N LYS A 175 -10.71 -30.94 34.39
CA LYS A 175 -11.21 -32.12 35.08
C LYS A 175 -10.09 -33.15 35.00
N VAL A 176 -9.29 -33.19 36.06
CA VAL A 176 -8.28 -34.23 36.30
C VAL A 176 -8.96 -35.59 36.13
N LEU A 177 -8.41 -36.42 35.24
CA LEU A 177 -8.72 -37.84 35.18
C LEU A 177 -8.20 -38.48 36.48
N SER A 178 -9.04 -38.53 37.50
CA SER A 178 -9.00 -39.64 38.45
C SER A 178 -9.65 -40.83 37.75
N ASP A 179 -9.04 -42.01 37.94
CA ASP A 179 -9.58 -43.34 37.64
C ASP A 179 -9.12 -43.97 36.32
N ILE A 180 -7.87 -44.44 36.30
CA ILE A 180 -7.52 -45.73 35.68
C ILE A 180 -6.70 -46.53 36.70
N LEU A 181 -7.41 -47.42 37.40
CA LEU A 181 -6.97 -48.81 37.59
C LEU A 181 -7.15 -49.57 36.27
#